data_AF-A0A5C7ZAK0-F1
#
_entry.id   AF-A0A5C7ZAK0-F1
#
_cell.length_a   1.000
_cell.length_b   1.000
_cell.length_c   1.000
_cell.angle_alpha   90.00
_cell.angle_beta   90.00
_cell.angle_gamma   90.00
#
_symmetry.space_group_name_H-M   'P 1'
#
loop_
_entity.id
_entity.type
_entity.pdbx_description
1 polymer ?
#
loop_
_entity_poly.entity_id
_entity_poly.type
_entity_poly.pdbx_seq_one_letter_code
_entity_poly.pdbx_strand_id
1 'polypeptide(L)'
;MASRCCRCAGRADAQTNRRPPSTLRHRFGCPQGSCPMKTATAVLRHEHEAIVLALRILAEIDRHAIAHDPVERQDLQALVDFLAEFADTCHHGKEEQLLFPRLAQTGNPKVQHTVERLLPEHVRGRHWIGKMRQALQPLRPEAFHEAARAYAQLLLTHIEQENTVLFPMAEQLLSTEELIALSREFDTFERQVMGPERHEALHDLLSRLQTRYSI
;
A
#
# COMPACT_ATOMS: atom_id res chain seq x y z
N MET A 1 27.65 23.38 -76.74
CA MET A 1 28.21 23.84 -75.45
C MET A 1 28.39 22.59 -74.59
N ALA A 2 29.51 21.87 -74.67
CA ALA A 2 30.73 22.06 -73.85
C ALA A 2 30.42 22.12 -72.34
N SER A 3 31.05 21.40 -71.40
CA SER A 3 32.04 20.32 -71.41
C SER A 3 32.36 19.99 -69.93
N ARG A 4 32.57 18.70 -69.61
CA ARG A 4 33.60 18.14 -68.67
C ARG A 4 33.47 18.47 -67.15
N CYS A 5 34.00 17.72 -66.17
CA CYS A 5 34.90 16.56 -66.03
C CYS A 5 34.70 16.06 -64.55
N CYS A 6 34.55 14.78 -64.20
CA CYS A 6 35.52 13.67 -64.13
C CYS A 6 36.56 13.74 -62.96
N ARG A 7 36.55 12.73 -62.06
CA ARG A 7 37.65 11.90 -61.49
C ARG A 7 37.20 11.29 -60.14
N CYS A 8 37.08 9.98 -59.92
CA CYS A 8 38.01 8.83 -59.93
C CYS A 8 38.95 8.71 -58.71
N ALA A 9 38.66 7.67 -57.90
CA ALA A 9 39.53 6.61 -57.36
C ALA A 9 40.57 6.90 -56.25
N GLY A 10 40.61 6.00 -55.25
CA GLY A 10 41.74 5.78 -54.36
C GLY A 10 41.41 4.85 -53.18
N ARG A 11 41.99 3.63 -53.18
CA ARG A 11 41.86 2.58 -52.16
C ARG A 11 42.95 2.69 -51.07
N ALA A 12 42.61 2.12 -49.91
CA ALA A 12 43.41 1.30 -48.97
C ALA A 12 44.50 1.90 -48.05
N ASP A 13 44.36 1.51 -46.78
CA ASP A 13 45.33 1.17 -45.73
C ASP A 13 46.40 2.16 -45.26
N ALA A 14 46.35 2.50 -43.96
CA ALA A 14 47.30 2.01 -42.95
C ALA A 14 47.16 2.75 -41.60
N GLN A 15 46.86 1.97 -40.56
CA GLN A 15 47.44 2.06 -39.21
C GLN A 15 48.14 3.37 -38.79
N THR A 16 47.50 4.12 -37.88
CA THR A 16 48.21 4.74 -36.76
C THR A 16 47.43 4.57 -35.46
N ASN A 17 47.99 3.73 -34.60
CA ASN A 17 47.60 3.46 -33.22
C ASN A 17 48.08 4.62 -32.34
N ARG A 18 47.18 5.46 -31.80
CA ARG A 18 47.46 6.29 -30.60
C ARG A 18 46.18 6.50 -29.78
N ARG A 19 46.10 5.80 -28.63
CA ARG A 19 45.17 6.12 -27.52
C ARG A 19 45.53 7.50 -26.94
N PRO A 20 44.55 8.37 -26.63
CA PRO A 20 44.79 9.50 -25.74
C PRO A 20 44.81 9.05 -24.26
N PRO A 21 45.47 9.80 -23.38
CA PRO A 21 45.80 9.35 -22.03
C PRO A 21 44.58 9.35 -21.12
N SER A 22 44.54 8.34 -20.25
CA SER A 22 43.66 8.26 -19.10
C SER A 22 44.07 9.28 -18.05
N THR A 23 43.18 10.21 -17.70
CA THR A 23 43.15 10.83 -16.37
C THR A 23 41.81 11.52 -16.09
N LEU A 24 41.38 11.40 -14.83
CA LEU A 24 40.29 12.10 -14.14
C LEU A 24 38.84 11.70 -14.49
N ARG A 25 38.28 10.80 -13.68
CA ARG A 25 37.44 11.19 -12.51
C ARG A 25 37.05 9.94 -11.69
N HIS A 26 37.76 9.74 -10.58
CA HIS A 26 37.11 9.23 -9.38
C HIS A 26 36.01 10.23 -9.00
N ARG A 27 34.75 9.83 -9.07
CA ARG A 27 33.68 10.44 -8.26
C ARG A 27 32.54 9.43 -8.07
N PHE A 28 32.48 8.94 -6.83
CA PHE A 28 31.31 8.39 -6.16
C PHE A 28 30.61 7.22 -6.85
N GLY A 29 31.22 6.04 -6.72
CA GLY A 29 30.41 4.85 -6.57
C GLY A 29 29.52 5.05 -5.34
N CYS A 30 28.21 4.95 -5.53
CA CYS A 30 27.29 4.85 -4.41
C CYS A 30 27.73 3.61 -3.62
N PRO A 31 28.15 3.71 -2.34
CA PRO A 31 28.26 2.52 -1.52
C PRO A 31 26.87 1.88 -1.54
N GLN A 32 26.82 0.55 -1.52
CA GLN A 32 25.58 -0.22 -1.40
C GLN A 32 24.81 0.27 -0.17
N GLY A 33 24.01 1.32 -0.37
CA GLY A 33 23.15 1.90 0.63
C GLY A 33 21.95 1.00 0.65
N SER A 34 21.92 0.09 1.62
CA SER A 34 20.67 -0.51 2.05
C SER A 34 19.67 0.62 2.20
N CYS A 35 18.62 0.65 1.38
CA CYS A 35 17.44 1.42 1.71
C CYS A 35 17.10 1.02 3.16
N PRO A 36 17.02 1.98 4.12
CA PRO A 36 16.82 1.62 5.52
C PRO A 36 15.62 0.68 5.59
N MET A 37 15.86 -0.56 6.01
CA MET A 37 14.80 -1.54 6.05
C MET A 37 13.72 -1.04 7.00
N LYS A 38 12.50 -0.90 6.50
CA LYS A 38 11.38 -0.37 7.27
C LYS A 38 11.05 -1.35 8.41
N THR A 39 10.83 -0.82 9.61
CA THR A 39 10.30 -1.60 10.73
C THR A 39 8.85 -2.01 10.45
N ALA A 40 8.38 -3.10 11.05
CA ALA A 40 6.99 -3.56 10.92
C ALA A 40 5.96 -2.45 11.22
N THR A 41 6.17 -1.67 12.28
CA THR A 41 5.29 -0.54 12.62
C THR A 41 5.34 0.60 11.60
N ALA A 42 6.47 0.81 10.91
CA ALA A 42 6.54 1.79 9.83
C ALA A 42 5.82 1.32 8.55
N VAL A 43 5.83 0.01 8.29
CA VAL A 43 5.05 -0.60 7.20
C VAL A 43 3.55 -0.42 7.46
N LEU A 44 3.05 -0.83 8.63
CA LEU A 44 1.62 -0.72 8.96
C LEU A 44 1.13 0.74 8.96
N ARG A 45 1.93 1.70 9.47
CA ARG A 45 1.58 3.13 9.38
C ARG A 45 1.47 3.62 7.92
N HIS A 46 2.32 3.14 7.03
CA HIS A 46 2.22 3.50 5.62
C HIS A 46 0.98 2.89 4.97
N GLU A 47 0.61 1.65 5.34
CA GLU A 47 -0.64 1.03 4.90
C GLU A 47 -1.86 1.79 5.44
N HIS A 48 -1.81 2.30 6.67
CA HIS A 48 -2.83 3.19 7.22
C HIS A 48 -3.05 4.43 6.36
N GLU A 49 -2.02 5.03 5.77
CA GLU A 49 -2.17 6.18 4.87
C GLU A 49 -3.04 5.83 3.65
N ALA A 50 -2.80 4.65 3.05
CA ALA A 50 -3.59 4.16 1.92
C ALA A 50 -5.03 3.84 2.33
N ILE A 51 -5.23 3.24 3.51
CA ILE A 51 -6.56 2.93 4.05
C ILE A 51 -7.34 4.22 4.34
N VAL A 52 -6.71 5.21 4.97
CA VAL A 52 -7.33 6.51 5.24
C VAL A 52 -7.71 7.23 3.95
N LEU A 53 -6.86 7.17 2.92
CA LEU A 53 -7.19 7.70 1.59
C LEU A 53 -8.42 6.98 1.00
N ALA A 54 -8.47 5.64 1.09
CA ALA A 54 -9.62 4.86 0.65
C ALA A 54 -10.91 5.27 1.37
N LEU A 55 -10.86 5.52 2.68
CA LEU A 55 -12.02 6.00 3.46
C LEU A 55 -12.45 7.42 3.06
N ARG A 56 -11.51 8.31 2.74
CA ARG A 56 -11.82 9.66 2.24
C ARG A 56 -12.54 9.60 0.89
N ILE A 57 -12.04 8.76 -0.02
CA ILE A 57 -12.69 8.49 -1.30
C ILE A 57 -14.08 7.90 -1.06
N LEU A 58 -14.22 6.90 -0.19
CA LEU A 58 -15.51 6.28 0.14
C LEU A 58 -16.52 7.34 0.59
N ALA A 59 -16.12 8.23 1.49
CA ALA A 59 -16.97 9.32 1.97
C ALA A 59 -17.34 10.35 0.89
N GLU A 60 -16.47 10.57 -0.10
CA GLU A 60 -16.78 11.45 -1.26
C GLU A 60 -17.82 10.81 -2.16
N ILE A 61 -17.61 9.55 -2.55
CA ILE A 61 -18.57 8.81 -3.37
C ILE A 61 -19.90 8.67 -2.62
N ASP A 62 -19.87 8.38 -1.31
CA ASP A 62 -21.06 8.28 -0.44
C ASP A 62 -21.88 9.58 -0.40
N ARG A 63 -21.20 10.73 -0.36
CA ARG A 63 -21.86 12.05 -0.37
C ARG A 63 -22.53 12.37 -1.70
N HIS A 64 -21.96 11.87 -2.81
CA HIS A 64 -22.49 12.06 -4.15
C HIS A 64 -23.59 11.03 -4.48
N ALA A 65 -23.57 9.88 -3.79
CA ALA A 65 -24.43 8.75 -4.01
C ALA A 65 -25.87 8.99 -3.50
N ILE A 66 -26.61 9.85 -4.21
CA ILE A 66 -28.03 9.59 -4.50
C ILE A 66 -28.13 8.69 -5.76
N ALA A 67 -27.01 8.25 -6.33
CA ALA A 67 -26.93 8.02 -7.77
C ALA A 67 -27.38 6.63 -8.27
N HIS A 68 -28.21 6.68 -9.31
CA HIS A 68 -28.50 5.60 -10.23
C HIS A 68 -27.41 5.43 -11.33
N ASP A 69 -26.21 6.03 -11.18
CA ASP A 69 -25.12 5.95 -12.17
C ASP A 69 -24.37 4.60 -12.08
N PRO A 70 -24.37 3.79 -13.16
CA PRO A 70 -23.62 2.53 -13.20
C PRO A 70 -22.11 2.68 -12.94
N VAL A 71 -21.50 3.80 -13.32
CA VAL A 71 -20.05 4.01 -13.17
C VAL A 71 -19.70 4.21 -11.70
N GLU A 72 -20.45 5.01 -10.96
CA GLU A 72 -20.24 5.21 -9.52
C GLU A 72 -20.47 3.91 -8.74
N ARG A 73 -21.43 3.08 -9.14
CA ARG A 73 -21.61 1.75 -8.54
C ARG A 73 -20.38 0.85 -8.73
N GLN A 74 -19.74 0.87 -9.90
CA GLN A 74 -18.53 0.10 -10.16
C GLN A 74 -17.36 0.59 -9.31
N ASP A 75 -17.19 1.90 -9.18
CA ASP A 75 -16.15 2.48 -8.33
C ASP A 75 -16.39 2.17 -6.84
N LEU A 76 -17.64 2.21 -6.35
CA LEU A 76 -18.00 1.77 -5.00
C LEU A 76 -17.67 0.29 -4.77
N GLN A 77 -18.02 -0.58 -5.73
CA GLN A 77 -17.70 -2.00 -5.63
C GLN A 77 -16.19 -2.23 -5.57
N ALA A 78 -15.42 -1.57 -6.45
CA ALA A 78 -13.96 -1.68 -6.46
C ALA A 78 -13.34 -1.18 -5.14
N LEU A 79 -13.86 -0.11 -4.56
CA LEU A 79 -13.38 0.43 -3.30
C LEU A 79 -13.71 -0.48 -2.10
N VAL A 80 -14.91 -1.07 -2.08
CA VAL A 80 -15.27 -2.06 -1.05
C VAL A 80 -14.40 -3.32 -1.16
N ASP A 81 -14.07 -3.73 -2.38
CA ASP A 81 -13.16 -4.85 -2.59
C ASP A 81 -11.72 -4.52 -2.19
N PHE A 82 -11.24 -3.31 -2.44
CA PHE A 82 -9.98 -2.81 -1.89
C PHE A 82 -9.97 -2.91 -0.35
N LEU A 83 -11.01 -2.43 0.33
CA LEU A 83 -11.08 -2.46 1.80
C LEU A 83 -11.09 -3.90 2.34
N ALA A 84 -11.78 -4.81 1.67
CA ALA A 84 -11.81 -6.22 2.06
C ALA A 84 -10.46 -6.94 1.88
N GLU A 85 -9.75 -6.61 0.79
CA GLU A 85 -8.52 -7.30 0.42
C GLU A 85 -7.31 -6.66 1.11
N PHE A 86 -7.15 -5.35 0.98
CA PHE A 86 -6.01 -4.62 1.51
C PHE A 86 -6.14 -4.37 3.01
N ALA A 87 -7.21 -3.71 3.46
CA ALA A 87 -7.34 -3.31 4.86
C ALA A 87 -7.59 -4.52 5.78
N ASP A 88 -8.41 -5.47 5.36
CA ASP A 88 -8.73 -6.63 6.19
C ASP A 88 -7.81 -7.84 5.92
N THR A 89 -7.90 -8.45 4.73
CA THR A 89 -7.19 -9.71 4.45
C THR A 89 -5.67 -9.57 4.60
N CYS A 90 -5.11 -8.45 4.11
CA CYS A 90 -3.68 -8.20 4.16
C CYS A 90 -3.25 -7.50 5.47
N HIS A 91 -3.73 -6.29 5.71
CA HIS A 91 -3.26 -5.44 6.80
C HIS A 91 -3.66 -5.99 8.19
N HIS A 92 -4.95 -6.14 8.49
CA HIS A 92 -5.35 -6.81 9.74
C HIS A 92 -4.83 -8.26 9.81
N GLY A 93 -4.65 -8.93 8.65
CA GLY A 93 -4.02 -10.24 8.58
C GLY A 93 -2.59 -10.26 9.15
N LYS A 94 -1.75 -9.28 8.79
CA LYS A 94 -0.40 -9.10 9.35
C LYS A 94 -0.46 -8.86 10.86
N GLU A 95 -1.44 -8.11 11.31
CA GLU A 95 -1.61 -7.82 12.73
C GLU A 95 -2.05 -9.03 13.53
N GLU A 96 -3.14 -9.67 13.13
CA GLU A 96 -3.74 -10.83 13.81
C GLU A 96 -2.80 -12.03 13.84
N GLN A 97 -2.05 -12.28 12.75
CA GLN A 97 -1.28 -13.50 12.59
C GLN A 97 0.20 -13.35 12.95
N LEU A 98 0.74 -12.12 12.94
CA LEU A 98 2.18 -11.91 13.12
C LEU A 98 2.49 -10.90 14.23
N LEU A 99 1.97 -9.67 14.16
CA LEU A 99 2.30 -8.63 15.16
C LEU A 99 1.71 -8.94 16.54
N PHE A 100 0.40 -9.17 16.63
CA PHE A 100 -0.27 -9.38 17.91
C PHE A 100 0.26 -10.62 18.64
N PRO A 101 0.50 -11.78 17.98
CA PRO A 101 1.16 -12.92 18.64
C PRO A 101 2.57 -12.60 19.14
N ARG A 102 3.36 -11.85 18.36
CA ARG A 102 4.71 -11.42 18.79
C ARG A 102 4.65 -10.53 20.02
N LEU A 103 3.72 -9.58 20.05
CA LEU A 103 3.54 -8.71 21.20
C LEU A 103 3.00 -9.47 22.42
N ALA A 104 2.12 -10.45 22.24
CA ALA A 104 1.61 -11.28 23.33
C ALA A 104 2.72 -12.08 24.03
N GLN A 105 3.73 -12.54 23.29
CA GLN A 105 4.89 -13.27 23.83
C GLN A 105 5.74 -12.44 24.80
N THR A 106 5.64 -11.10 24.74
CA THR A 106 6.33 -10.21 25.70
C THR A 106 5.76 -10.32 27.13
N GLY A 107 4.57 -10.89 27.28
CA GLY A 107 3.87 -11.01 28.57
C GLY A 107 3.41 -9.67 29.16
N ASN A 108 3.45 -8.57 28.39
CA ASN A 108 3.05 -7.26 28.86
C ASN A 108 1.52 -7.16 29.01
N PRO A 109 0.97 -6.93 30.23
CA PRO A 109 -0.48 -6.92 30.44
C PRO A 109 -1.20 -5.79 29.69
N LYS A 110 -0.52 -4.65 29.48
CA LYS A 110 -1.11 -3.52 28.74
C LYS A 110 -1.26 -3.87 27.27
N VAL A 111 -0.28 -4.57 26.68
CA VAL A 111 -0.39 -5.08 25.30
C VAL A 111 -1.57 -6.02 25.19
N GLN A 112 -1.67 -7.00 26.08
CA GLN A 112 -2.75 -7.99 26.06
C GLN A 112 -4.12 -7.30 26.09
N HIS A 113 -4.30 -6.35 27.01
CA HIS A 113 -5.54 -5.58 27.09
C HIS A 113 -5.84 -4.77 25.82
N THR A 114 -4.82 -4.14 25.20
CA THR A 114 -5.01 -3.40 23.95
C THR A 114 -5.42 -4.35 22.80
N VAL A 115 -4.72 -5.47 22.64
CA VAL A 115 -5.02 -6.46 21.59
C VAL A 115 -6.41 -7.07 21.76
N GLU A 116 -6.82 -7.38 23.00
CA GLU A 116 -8.17 -7.89 23.32
C GLU A 116 -9.29 -6.92 22.92
N ARG A 117 -9.00 -5.62 22.83
CA ARG A 117 -9.94 -4.60 22.37
C ARG A 117 -9.95 -4.44 20.85
N LEU A 118 -8.79 -4.52 20.21
CA LEU A 118 -8.64 -4.34 18.76
C LEU A 118 -9.21 -5.53 17.96
N LEU A 119 -9.04 -6.77 18.43
CA LEU A 119 -9.53 -7.96 17.74
C LEU A 119 -11.05 -7.94 17.46
N PRO A 120 -11.94 -7.62 18.43
CA PRO A 120 -13.36 -7.42 18.15
C PRO A 120 -13.66 -6.31 17.13
N GLU A 121 -12.82 -5.28 17.06
CA GLU A 121 -12.98 -4.20 16.07
C GLU A 121 -12.69 -4.70 14.65
N HIS A 122 -11.68 -5.56 14.44
CA HIS A 122 -11.45 -6.21 13.14
C HIS A 122 -12.66 -7.05 12.70
N VAL A 123 -13.25 -7.81 13.63
CA VAL A 123 -14.48 -8.60 13.36
C VAL A 123 -15.65 -7.69 12.97
N ARG A 124 -15.81 -6.55 13.64
CA ARG A 124 -16.83 -5.55 13.29
C ARG A 124 -16.52 -4.89 11.93
N GLY A 125 -15.25 -4.65 11.61
CA GLY A 125 -14.80 -4.17 10.30
C GLY A 125 -15.25 -5.11 9.18
N ARG A 126 -14.93 -6.41 9.33
CA ARG A 126 -15.39 -7.48 8.43
C ARG A 126 -16.91 -7.53 8.27
N HIS A 127 -17.64 -7.35 9.37
CA HIS A 127 -19.09 -7.28 9.34
C HIS A 127 -19.59 -6.14 8.44
N TRP A 128 -19.06 -4.93 8.61
CA TRP A 128 -19.50 -3.77 7.83
C TRP A 128 -19.10 -3.86 6.35
N ILE A 129 -17.92 -4.40 6.03
CA ILE A 129 -17.53 -4.72 4.65
C ILE A 129 -18.56 -5.68 4.02
N GLY A 130 -18.96 -6.73 4.75
CA GLY A 130 -20.01 -7.65 4.32
C GLY A 130 -21.35 -6.94 4.07
N LYS A 131 -21.74 -6.00 4.94
CA LYS A 131 -22.96 -5.20 4.77
C LYS A 131 -22.89 -4.30 3.54
N MET A 132 -21.77 -3.63 3.30
CA MET A 132 -21.56 -2.82 2.10
C MET A 132 -21.69 -3.67 0.82
N ARG A 133 -21.03 -4.84 0.76
CA ARG A 133 -21.16 -5.77 -0.37
C ARG A 133 -22.60 -6.22 -0.62
N GLN A 134 -23.30 -6.61 0.44
CA GLN A 134 -24.71 -7.01 0.35
C GLN A 134 -25.61 -5.85 -0.09
N ALA A 135 -25.28 -4.61 0.26
CA ALA A 135 -26.03 -3.43 -0.12
C ALA A 135 -25.76 -3.00 -1.57
N LEU A 136 -24.74 -3.55 -2.25
CA LEU A 136 -24.48 -3.29 -3.67
C LEU A 136 -25.25 -4.24 -4.61
N GLN A 137 -25.80 -5.35 -4.10
CA GLN A 137 -26.42 -6.42 -4.93
C GLN A 137 -27.71 -7.00 -4.32
N PRO A 138 -28.92 -6.50 -4.68
CA PRO A 138 -29.15 -5.30 -5.48
C PRO A 138 -28.77 -4.03 -4.70
N LEU A 139 -28.58 -2.91 -5.42
CA LEU A 139 -28.23 -1.64 -4.77
C LEU A 139 -29.35 -1.20 -3.81
N ARG A 140 -28.96 -1.00 -2.55
CA ARG A 140 -29.75 -0.48 -1.44
C ARG A 140 -28.99 0.71 -0.84
N PRO A 141 -29.15 1.93 -1.40
CA PRO A 141 -28.33 3.08 -1.07
C PRO A 141 -28.29 3.39 0.43
N GLU A 142 -29.44 3.41 1.10
CA GLU A 142 -29.54 3.73 2.53
C GLU A 142 -28.77 2.73 3.39
N ALA A 143 -28.89 1.44 3.09
CA ALA A 143 -28.16 0.38 3.79
C ALA A 143 -26.65 0.45 3.50
N PHE A 144 -26.26 0.88 2.31
CA PHE A 144 -24.86 1.10 1.96
C PHE A 144 -24.29 2.28 2.74
N HIS A 145 -24.97 3.44 2.75
CA HIS A 145 -24.54 4.64 3.48
C HIS A 145 -24.36 4.39 4.97
N GLU A 146 -25.32 3.69 5.58
CA GLU A 146 -25.24 3.32 6.99
C GLU A 146 -23.99 2.47 7.27
N ALA A 147 -23.77 1.42 6.46
CA ALA A 147 -22.63 0.54 6.63
C ALA A 147 -21.28 1.25 6.35
N ALA A 148 -21.21 2.08 5.32
CA ALA A 148 -20.02 2.82 4.94
C ALA A 148 -19.59 3.81 6.03
N ARG A 149 -20.55 4.57 6.59
CA ARG A 149 -20.28 5.51 7.69
C ARG A 149 -19.86 4.78 8.97
N ALA A 150 -20.54 3.70 9.31
CA ALA A 150 -20.20 2.88 10.48
C ALA A 150 -18.81 2.26 10.35
N TYR A 151 -18.45 1.78 9.16
CA TYR A 151 -17.11 1.27 8.86
C TYR A 151 -16.04 2.36 8.96
N ALA A 152 -16.24 3.49 8.29
CA ALA A 152 -15.26 4.58 8.29
C ALA A 152 -15.01 5.14 9.70
N GLN A 153 -16.07 5.33 10.49
CA GLN A 153 -15.93 5.78 11.88
C GLN A 153 -15.15 4.78 12.74
N LEU A 154 -15.48 3.49 12.61
CA LEU A 154 -14.77 2.42 13.31
C LEU A 154 -13.29 2.44 12.95
N LEU A 155 -12.97 2.39 11.66
CA LEU A 155 -11.60 2.20 11.20
C LEU A 155 -10.71 3.42 11.45
N LEU A 156 -11.23 4.65 11.34
CA LEU A 156 -10.46 5.85 11.71
C LEU A 156 -10.10 5.86 13.20
N THR A 157 -11.05 5.46 14.07
CA THR A 157 -10.79 5.38 15.51
C THR A 157 -9.80 4.25 15.84
N HIS A 158 -9.93 3.13 15.15
CA HIS A 158 -9.06 1.96 15.27
C HIS A 158 -7.60 2.31 14.90
N ILE A 159 -7.39 2.86 13.70
CA ILE A 159 -6.09 3.30 13.19
C ILE A 159 -5.42 4.30 14.14
N GLU A 160 -6.19 5.23 14.72
CA GLU A 160 -5.66 6.20 15.69
C GLU A 160 -5.13 5.49 16.95
N GLN A 161 -5.88 4.51 17.48
CA GLN A 161 -5.43 3.74 18.65
C GLN A 161 -4.16 2.95 18.35
N GLU A 162 -4.05 2.36 17.18
CA GLU A 162 -2.85 1.62 16.81
C GLU A 162 -1.64 2.52 16.63
N ASN A 163 -1.80 3.61 15.87
CA ASN A 163 -0.74 4.57 15.60
C ASN A 163 -0.19 5.24 16.87
N THR A 164 -1.06 5.56 17.82
CA THR A 164 -0.71 6.36 19.01
C THR A 164 -0.49 5.53 20.27
N VAL A 165 -0.99 4.31 20.33
CA VAL A 165 -0.88 3.44 21.51
C VAL A 165 -0.15 2.15 21.19
N LEU A 166 -0.67 1.32 20.28
CA LEU A 166 -0.12 -0.02 20.06
C LEU A 166 1.29 0.02 19.46
N PHE A 167 1.50 0.77 18.37
CA PHE A 167 2.78 0.80 17.68
C PHE A 167 3.90 1.42 18.52
N PRO A 168 3.69 2.52 19.27
CA PRO A 168 4.69 3.00 20.23
C PRO A 168 5.02 1.96 21.32
N MET A 169 4.04 1.18 21.78
CA MET A 169 4.30 0.08 22.72
C MET A 169 5.11 -1.04 22.06
N ALA A 170 4.82 -1.39 20.81
CA ALA A 170 5.60 -2.38 20.05
C ALA A 170 7.06 -1.94 19.89
N GLU A 171 7.30 -0.66 19.60
CA GLU A 171 8.63 -0.05 19.47
C GLU A 171 9.41 0.01 20.79
N GLN A 172 8.72 -0.02 21.93
CA GLN A 172 9.35 -0.09 23.25
C GLN A 172 9.65 -1.53 23.69
N LEU A 173 8.88 -2.50 23.22
CA LEU A 173 8.93 -3.89 23.69
C LEU A 173 9.73 -4.81 22.77
N LEU A 174 9.83 -4.48 21.49
CA LEU A 174 10.57 -5.24 20.49
C LEU A 174 11.80 -4.44 20.05
N SER A 175 12.92 -5.12 19.88
CA SER A 175 14.12 -4.52 19.30
C SER A 175 13.89 -4.10 17.85
N THR A 176 14.71 -3.16 17.37
CA THR A 176 14.70 -2.75 15.96
C THR A 176 14.92 -3.94 15.03
N GLU A 177 15.79 -4.87 15.40
CA GLU A 177 16.08 -6.09 14.65
C GLU A 177 14.86 -7.01 14.56
N GLU A 178 14.11 -7.19 15.65
CA GLU A 178 12.87 -7.96 15.66
C GLU A 178 11.78 -7.31 14.79
N LEU A 179 11.66 -5.98 14.84
CA LEU A 179 10.69 -5.25 14.01
C LEU A 179 11.05 -5.30 12.52
N ILE A 180 12.34 -5.30 12.18
CA ILE A 180 12.83 -5.48 10.81
C ILE A 180 12.64 -6.93 10.34
N ALA A 181 12.83 -7.91 11.24
CA ALA A 181 12.54 -9.31 10.90
C ALA A 181 11.04 -9.50 10.63
N LEU A 182 10.20 -8.90 11.47
CA LEU A 182 8.74 -8.96 11.32
C LEU A 182 8.25 -8.29 10.03
N SER A 183 8.85 -7.19 9.58
CA SER A 183 8.47 -6.59 8.29
C SER A 183 8.78 -7.50 7.09
N ARG A 184 9.82 -8.34 7.15
CA ARG A 184 10.09 -9.35 6.13
C ARG A 184 9.07 -10.50 6.17
N GLU A 185 8.57 -10.84 7.37
CA GLU A 185 7.44 -11.77 7.52
C GLU A 185 6.17 -11.17 6.89
N PHE A 186 5.92 -9.87 7.04
CA PHE A 186 4.81 -9.17 6.39
C PHE A 186 4.89 -9.25 4.86
N ASP A 187 6.07 -9.03 4.26
CA ASP A 187 6.25 -9.15 2.82
C ASP A 187 5.90 -10.55 2.31
N THR A 188 6.22 -11.58 3.09
CA THR A 188 5.94 -12.97 2.74
C THR A 188 4.46 -13.28 2.89
N PHE A 189 3.84 -12.82 3.98
CA PHE A 189 2.42 -12.97 4.23
C PHE A 189 1.58 -12.29 3.14
N GLU A 190 1.94 -11.05 2.79
CA GLU A 190 1.25 -10.29 1.76
C GLU A 190 1.24 -11.03 0.41
N ARG A 191 2.40 -11.53 -0.02
CA ARG A 191 2.50 -12.34 -1.25
C ARG A 191 1.67 -13.61 -1.19
N GLN A 192 1.48 -14.21 -0.02
CA GLN A 192 0.67 -15.41 0.16
C GLN A 192 -0.82 -15.11 0.07
N VAL A 193 -1.29 -14.01 0.68
CA VAL A 193 -2.72 -13.72 0.80
C VAL A 193 -3.28 -12.90 -0.37
N MET A 194 -2.47 -12.06 -1.02
CA MET A 194 -2.90 -11.24 -2.17
C MET A 194 -2.33 -11.72 -3.51
N GLY A 195 -1.23 -12.49 -3.48
CA GLY A 195 -0.47 -12.84 -4.69
C GLY A 195 0.52 -11.77 -5.13
N PRO A 196 1.38 -12.08 -6.12
CA PRO A 196 2.32 -11.11 -6.68
C PRO A 196 1.58 -10.00 -7.46
N GLU A 197 2.13 -8.78 -7.49
CA GLU A 197 1.64 -7.61 -8.25
C GLU A 197 0.28 -7.04 -7.80
N ARG A 198 -0.41 -7.71 -6.87
CA ARG A 198 -1.73 -7.28 -6.42
C ARG A 198 -1.68 -6.01 -5.58
N HIS A 199 -0.62 -5.83 -4.82
CA HIS A 199 -0.36 -4.61 -4.05
C HIS A 199 -0.31 -3.39 -4.98
N GLU A 200 0.52 -3.45 -6.02
CA GLU A 200 0.67 -2.37 -6.99
C GLU A 200 -0.66 -2.07 -7.71
N ALA A 201 -1.40 -3.10 -8.11
CA ALA A 201 -2.71 -2.94 -8.75
C ALA A 201 -3.74 -2.22 -7.83
N LEU A 202 -3.70 -2.48 -6.52
CA LEU A 202 -4.56 -1.84 -5.53
C LEU A 202 -4.16 -0.37 -5.28
N HIS A 203 -2.87 -0.05 -5.34
CA HIS A 203 -2.38 1.32 -5.30
C HIS A 203 -2.76 2.13 -6.55
N ASP A 204 -2.68 1.52 -7.73
CA ASP A 204 -3.13 2.13 -8.99
C ASP A 204 -4.64 2.39 -8.98
N LEU A 205 -5.42 1.45 -8.42
CA LEU A 205 -6.86 1.62 -8.20
C LEU A 205 -7.13 2.86 -7.33
N LEU A 206 -6.48 2.98 -6.17
CA LEU A 206 -6.66 4.15 -5.30
C LEU A 206 -6.26 5.45 -5.98
N SER A 207 -5.14 5.48 -6.71
CA SER A 207 -4.66 6.67 -7.42
C SER A 207 -5.66 7.13 -8.49
N ARG A 208 -6.23 6.18 -9.24
CA ARG A 208 -7.28 6.45 -10.24
C ARG A 208 -8.54 7.04 -9.59
N LEU A 209 -9.00 6.44 -8.49
CA LEU A 209 -10.19 6.90 -7.78
C LEU A 209 -9.95 8.28 -7.14
N GLN A 210 -8.79 8.49 -6.53
CA GLN A 210 -8.40 9.79 -5.97
C GLN A 210 -8.49 10.90 -7.03
N THR A 211 -7.92 10.66 -8.22
CA THR A 211 -7.96 11.61 -9.33
C THR A 211 -9.40 11.87 -9.79
N ARG A 212 -10.20 10.81 -9.95
CA ARG A 212 -11.60 10.90 -10.41
C ARG A 212 -12.48 11.72 -9.46
N TYR A 213 -12.26 11.57 -8.16
CA TYR A 213 -13.05 12.23 -7.12
C TYR A 213 -12.39 13.50 -6.54
N SER A 214 -11.26 13.95 -7.11
CA SER A 214 -10.56 15.19 -6.72
C SER A 214 -10.20 15.27 -5.22
N ILE A 215 -9.69 14.16 -4.66
CA ILE A 215 -9.34 13.98 -3.23
C ILE A 215 -7.86 14.22 -2.93
#